data_AF-A0A975N1R7-F1
#
_entry.id   AF-A0A975N1R7-F1
#
_cell.length_a   1.000
_cell.length_b   1.000
_cell.length_c   1.000
_cell.angle_alpha   90.00
_cell.angle_beta   90.00
_cell.angle_gamma   90.00
#
_symmetry.space_group_name_H-M   'P 1'
#
loop_
_entity.id
_entity.type
_entity.pdbx_description
1 polymer ?
#
loop_
_entity_poly.entity_id
_entity_poly.type
_entity_poly.pdbx_seq_one_letter_code
_entity_poly.pdbx_strand_id
1 'polypeptide(L)'
;MDDDLLTDVADAQELWRLLVTVTSLRSLAPSVAVDAFRRLHEAGQPGAGGSALLLCTDPRWRRTSARVLADIVATGILDDAELDRLAEELLWSRKVRYAHPLSWIGSTSIEFDLDSSRHRMVREDPNTQVTAERDVPPPLRSWAAERVLVRKLAAPADVLARTRALPPREGAAVATGAVNAADELDAEQARMVVEFALQGNHGTSRKAALERLASWGEVERAEALAADDADATIREWGRDLRTESPTQGGLFD
;
A
#
# COMPACT_ATOMS: atom_id res chain seq x y z
N MET A 1 -8.23 -26.59 2.24
CA MET A 1 -7.89 -26.78 3.65
C MET A 1 -7.47 -25.47 4.29
N ASP A 2 -6.62 -24.63 3.67
CA ASP A 2 -6.25 -23.32 4.24
C ASP A 2 -7.36 -22.24 4.24
N ASP A 3 -8.30 -22.26 3.27
CA ASP A 3 -9.41 -21.29 3.23
C ASP A 3 -10.34 -21.42 4.46
N ASP A 4 -10.56 -22.65 4.95
CA ASP A 4 -11.40 -22.91 6.14
C ASP A 4 -10.86 -22.25 7.41
N LEU A 5 -9.53 -22.10 7.51
CA LEU A 5 -8.91 -21.59 8.75
C LEU A 5 -9.19 -20.11 8.99
N LEU A 6 -9.35 -19.31 7.92
CA LEU A 6 -9.70 -17.88 8.05
C LEU A 6 -11.21 -17.66 8.16
N THR A 7 -12.02 -18.62 7.75
CA THR A 7 -13.48 -18.54 7.89
C THR A 7 -13.96 -18.92 9.29
N ASP A 8 -13.20 -19.74 10.02
CA ASP A 8 -13.62 -20.26 11.33
C ASP A 8 -13.10 -19.46 12.53
N VAL A 9 -12.33 -18.39 12.26
CA VAL A 9 -11.74 -17.55 13.31
C VAL A 9 -12.82 -16.91 14.18
N ALA A 10 -12.73 -17.11 15.49
CA ALA A 10 -13.72 -16.67 16.47
C ALA A 10 -13.54 -15.20 16.87
N ASP A 11 -12.30 -14.71 16.91
CA ASP A 11 -11.97 -13.34 17.32
C ASP A 11 -10.76 -12.75 16.57
N ALA A 12 -10.52 -11.45 16.78
CA ALA A 12 -9.42 -10.74 16.15
C ALA A 12 -8.04 -11.27 16.58
N GLN A 13 -7.88 -11.73 17.82
CA GLN A 13 -6.60 -12.22 18.31
C GLN A 13 -6.21 -13.53 17.63
N GLU A 14 -7.18 -14.43 17.43
CA GLU A 14 -6.99 -15.67 16.68
C GLU A 14 -6.67 -15.37 15.21
N LEU A 15 -7.31 -14.35 14.60
CA LEU A 15 -6.97 -13.91 13.24
C LEU A 15 -5.52 -13.44 13.18
N TRP A 16 -5.12 -12.56 14.09
CA TRP A 16 -3.77 -12.01 14.13
C TRP A 16 -2.74 -13.11 14.32
N ARG A 17 -3.01 -14.07 15.21
CA ARG A 17 -2.17 -15.24 15.41
C ARG A 17 -2.00 -16.03 14.12
N LEU A 18 -3.09 -16.35 13.42
CA LEU A 18 -3.04 -17.10 12.16
C LEU A 18 -2.27 -16.35 11.07
N LEU A 19 -2.48 -15.04 10.94
CA LEU A 19 -1.77 -14.22 9.96
C LEU A 19 -0.26 -14.18 10.27
N VAL A 20 0.11 -14.05 11.55
CA VAL A 20 1.50 -14.01 12.02
C VAL A 20 2.21 -15.35 11.88
N THR A 21 1.58 -16.46 12.30
CA THR A 21 2.25 -17.77 12.43
C THR A 21 2.19 -18.60 11.16
N VAL A 22 1.12 -18.49 10.38
CA VAL A 22 0.93 -19.27 9.15
C VAL A 22 1.32 -18.38 7.97
N THR A 23 2.52 -18.58 7.44
CA THR A 23 2.96 -17.94 6.19
C THR A 23 2.73 -18.89 5.02
N SER A 24 1.47 -19.10 4.64
CA SER A 24 1.17 -19.81 3.40
C SER A 24 1.57 -18.94 2.22
N LEU A 25 2.35 -19.48 1.28
CA LEU A 25 2.71 -18.79 0.03
C LEU A 25 1.59 -18.88 -1.02
N ARG A 26 0.47 -19.55 -0.69
CA ARG A 26 -0.67 -19.65 -1.60
C ARG A 26 -1.45 -18.34 -1.59
N SER A 27 -1.64 -17.78 -2.78
CA SER A 27 -2.49 -16.60 -2.95
C SER A 27 -3.95 -16.97 -2.67
N LEU A 28 -4.65 -16.12 -1.91
CA LEU A 28 -6.08 -16.25 -1.65
C LEU A 28 -6.88 -15.17 -2.39
N ALA A 29 -8.18 -15.39 -2.55
CA ALA A 29 -9.08 -14.37 -3.09
C ALA A 29 -9.18 -13.17 -2.12
N PRO A 30 -9.28 -11.93 -2.62
CA PRO A 30 -9.44 -10.74 -1.76
C PRO A 30 -10.67 -10.82 -0.85
N SER A 31 -11.76 -11.45 -1.33
CA SER A 31 -12.99 -11.61 -0.55
C SER A 31 -12.77 -12.32 0.78
N VAL A 32 -11.85 -13.31 0.85
CA VAL A 32 -11.56 -14.03 2.10
C VAL A 32 -11.07 -13.09 3.20
N ALA A 33 -10.19 -12.13 2.85
CA ALA A 33 -9.72 -11.13 3.81
C ALA A 33 -10.87 -10.20 4.27
N VAL A 34 -11.68 -9.75 3.31
CA VAL A 34 -12.77 -8.78 3.55
C VAL A 34 -13.90 -9.41 4.37
N ASP A 35 -14.26 -10.66 4.07
CA ASP A 35 -15.30 -11.39 4.78
C ASP A 35 -14.89 -11.70 6.22
N ALA A 36 -13.62 -12.09 6.44
CA ALA A 36 -13.06 -12.24 7.79
C ALA A 36 -13.07 -10.91 8.55
N PHE A 37 -12.65 -9.82 7.89
CA PHE A 37 -12.63 -8.48 8.48
C PHE A 37 -14.04 -8.01 8.89
N ARG A 38 -15.03 -8.13 8.00
CA ARG A 38 -16.43 -7.77 8.28
C ARG A 38 -16.97 -8.59 9.44
N ARG A 39 -16.86 -9.92 9.38
CA ARG A 39 -17.37 -10.81 10.42
C ARG A 39 -16.88 -10.42 11.82
N LEU A 40 -15.62 -10.03 11.93
CA LEU A 40 -14.99 -9.73 13.22
C LEU A 40 -15.28 -8.32 13.75
N HIS A 41 -15.55 -7.34 12.88
CA HIS A 41 -15.59 -5.93 13.26
C HIS A 41 -16.88 -5.19 12.90
N GLU A 42 -17.82 -5.82 12.18
CA GLU A 42 -19.09 -5.20 11.79
C GLU A 42 -19.94 -4.74 12.99
N ALA A 43 -19.82 -5.41 14.14
CA ALA A 43 -20.51 -5.00 15.37
C ALA A 43 -19.68 -4.04 16.25
N GLY A 44 -18.61 -3.43 15.72
CA GLY A 44 -17.78 -2.44 16.40
C GLY A 44 -16.75 -3.02 17.37
N GLN A 45 -16.35 -4.27 17.19
CA GLN A 45 -15.31 -4.89 18.00
C GLN A 45 -13.97 -4.17 17.81
N PRO A 46 -13.19 -3.99 18.90
CA PRO A 46 -11.93 -3.26 18.84
C PRO A 46 -10.88 -3.97 17.96
N GLY A 47 -9.88 -3.22 17.53
CA GLY A 47 -8.72 -3.77 16.80
C GLY A 47 -8.88 -3.83 15.29
N ALA A 48 -9.92 -3.21 14.72
CA ALA A 48 -10.16 -3.16 13.28
C ALA A 48 -8.94 -2.60 12.52
N GLY A 49 -8.35 -1.49 12.96
CA GLY A 49 -7.13 -0.96 12.34
C GLY A 49 -5.95 -1.96 12.31
N GLY A 50 -5.76 -2.74 13.39
CA GLY A 50 -4.72 -3.78 13.46
C GLY A 50 -4.99 -4.96 12.51
N SER A 51 -6.24 -5.41 12.43
CA SER A 51 -6.69 -6.43 11.48
C SER A 51 -6.49 -5.98 10.04
N ALA A 52 -6.88 -4.74 9.70
CA ALA A 52 -6.72 -4.19 8.36
C ALA A 52 -5.25 -4.09 7.94
N LEU A 53 -4.38 -3.61 8.84
CA LEU A 53 -2.94 -3.53 8.61
C LEU A 53 -2.33 -4.91 8.32
N LEU A 54 -2.65 -5.92 9.13
CA LEU A 54 -2.16 -7.28 8.94
C LEU A 54 -2.70 -7.89 7.64
N LEU A 55 -3.99 -7.76 7.34
CA LEU A 55 -4.61 -8.31 6.13
C LEU A 55 -4.04 -7.67 4.86
N CYS A 56 -3.85 -6.35 4.83
CA CYS A 56 -3.32 -5.67 3.66
C CYS A 56 -1.84 -6.01 3.38
N THR A 57 -1.06 -6.27 4.43
CA THR A 57 0.37 -6.57 4.33
C THR A 57 0.71 -8.06 4.30
N ASP A 58 -0.28 -8.94 4.41
CA ASP A 58 -0.05 -10.39 4.41
C ASP A 58 0.38 -10.89 3.01
N PRO A 59 1.38 -11.79 2.93
CA PRO A 59 1.87 -12.34 1.68
C PRO A 59 0.81 -12.99 0.80
N ARG A 60 -0.26 -13.56 1.38
CA ARG A 60 -1.36 -14.21 0.64
C ARG A 60 -2.07 -13.28 -0.32
N TRP A 61 -2.09 -11.98 -0.03
CA TRP A 61 -2.74 -10.97 -0.86
C TRP A 61 -1.74 -9.96 -1.44
N ARG A 62 -0.44 -10.26 -1.44
CA ARG A 62 0.59 -9.31 -1.92
C ARG A 62 0.28 -8.73 -3.31
N ARG A 63 -0.23 -9.56 -4.23
CA ARG A 63 -0.60 -9.15 -5.60
C ARG A 63 -1.94 -8.41 -5.71
N THR A 64 -2.82 -8.58 -4.72
CA THR A 64 -4.18 -8.03 -4.70
C THR A 64 -4.40 -7.08 -3.51
N SER A 65 -3.31 -6.62 -2.88
CA SER A 65 -3.32 -5.81 -1.66
C SER A 65 -4.08 -4.49 -1.81
N ALA A 66 -3.96 -3.83 -2.97
CA ALA A 66 -4.80 -2.66 -3.29
C ALA A 66 -6.30 -2.99 -3.30
N ARG A 67 -6.69 -4.16 -3.82
CA ARG A 67 -8.09 -4.58 -3.84
C ARG A 67 -8.59 -4.90 -2.43
N VAL A 68 -7.78 -5.62 -1.63
CA VAL A 68 -8.10 -5.89 -0.22
C VAL A 68 -8.30 -4.60 0.55
N LEU A 69 -7.37 -3.65 0.43
CA LEU A 69 -7.48 -2.36 1.09
C LEU A 69 -8.72 -1.58 0.64
N ALA A 70 -8.96 -1.48 -0.68
CA ALA A 70 -10.12 -0.78 -1.22
C ALA A 70 -11.44 -1.39 -0.72
N ASP A 71 -11.55 -2.73 -0.71
CA ASP A 71 -12.74 -3.42 -0.22
C ASP A 71 -12.92 -3.29 1.30
N ILE A 72 -11.82 -3.25 2.08
CA ILE A 72 -11.85 -2.95 3.52
C ILE A 72 -12.32 -1.52 3.78
N VAL A 73 -11.78 -0.53 3.07
CA VAL A 73 -12.21 0.88 3.18
C VAL A 73 -13.70 1.01 2.83
N ALA A 74 -14.15 0.33 1.78
CA ALA A 74 -15.55 0.33 1.34
C ALA A 74 -16.52 -0.29 2.35
N THR A 75 -16.04 -1.03 3.35
CA THR A 75 -16.91 -1.53 4.43
C THR A 75 -17.42 -0.42 5.36
N GLY A 76 -16.70 0.72 5.44
CA GLY A 76 -17.03 1.79 6.38
C GLY A 76 -16.84 1.42 7.86
N ILE A 77 -16.24 0.26 8.17
CA ILE A 77 -15.96 -0.16 9.54
C ILE A 77 -14.85 0.68 10.18
N LEU A 78 -13.81 1.02 9.39
CA LEU A 78 -12.73 1.88 9.87
C LEU A 78 -13.17 3.34 9.82
N ASP A 79 -13.03 4.02 10.96
CA ASP A 79 -13.24 5.46 10.98
C ASP A 79 -12.07 6.22 10.31
N ASP A 80 -12.25 7.52 10.09
CA ASP A 80 -11.23 8.35 9.45
C ASP A 80 -9.91 8.36 10.21
N ALA A 81 -9.93 8.31 11.54
CA ALA A 81 -8.73 8.34 12.38
C ALA A 81 -7.97 7.00 12.35
N GLU A 82 -8.68 5.88 12.22
CA GLU A 82 -8.08 4.57 11.98
C GLU A 82 -7.46 4.48 10.58
N LEU A 83 -8.14 4.99 9.56
CA LEU A 83 -7.60 5.05 8.20
C LEU A 83 -6.38 5.98 8.09
N ASP A 84 -6.39 7.10 8.82
CA ASP A 84 -5.27 8.05 8.89
C ASP A 84 -4.05 7.38 9.53
N ARG A 85 -4.22 6.69 10.67
CA ARG A 85 -3.16 5.90 11.30
C ARG A 85 -2.64 4.77 10.41
N LEU A 86 -3.53 4.10 9.68
CA LEU A 86 -3.16 3.06 8.72
C LEU A 86 -2.29 3.63 7.59
N ALA A 87 -2.64 4.81 7.05
CA ALA A 87 -1.85 5.47 6.03
C ALA A 87 -0.47 5.91 6.55
N GLU A 88 -0.39 6.49 7.75
CA GLU A 88 0.89 6.86 8.36
C GLU A 88 1.82 5.64 8.51
N GLU A 89 1.31 4.53 9.04
CA GLU A 89 2.08 3.31 9.22
C GLU A 89 2.56 2.74 7.88
N LEU A 90 1.71 2.71 6.84
CA LEU A 90 2.07 2.19 5.52
C LEU A 90 3.07 3.08 4.78
N LEU A 91 3.04 4.41 5.00
CA LEU A 91 3.91 5.36 4.31
C LEU A 91 5.29 5.49 4.96
N TRP A 92 5.32 5.72 6.28
CA TRP A 92 6.53 6.11 7.00
C TRP A 92 7.36 4.91 7.44
N SER A 93 6.74 3.77 7.72
CA SER A 93 7.47 2.56 8.07
C SER A 93 8.14 1.94 6.84
N ARG A 94 9.41 1.54 6.99
CA ARG A 94 10.09 0.75 5.95
C ARG A 94 9.44 -0.62 5.81
N LYS A 95 9.13 -1.22 6.96
CA LYS A 95 8.36 -2.45 7.12
C LYS A 95 7.38 -2.25 8.26
N VAL A 96 6.20 -2.82 8.11
CA VAL A 96 5.20 -2.86 9.18
C VAL A 96 5.66 -3.84 10.24
N ARG A 97 5.65 -3.41 11.49
CA ARG A 97 6.07 -4.20 12.65
C ARG A 97 4.87 -4.52 13.51
N TYR A 98 4.64 -5.81 13.73
CA TYR A 98 3.56 -6.28 14.57
C TYR A 98 4.12 -7.03 15.78
N ALA A 99 3.93 -6.47 16.97
CA ALA A 99 4.34 -7.07 18.22
C ALA A 99 3.32 -8.13 18.68
N HIS A 100 3.80 -9.30 19.07
CA HIS A 100 2.96 -10.38 19.56
C HIS A 100 3.70 -11.22 20.62
N PRO A 101 2.98 -11.95 21.50
CA PRO A 101 3.63 -12.83 22.46
C PRO A 101 4.30 -14.01 21.76
N LEU A 102 5.44 -14.44 22.30
CA LEU A 102 6.21 -15.59 21.84
C LEU A 102 5.38 -16.88 21.85
N SER A 103 4.43 -17.00 22.78
CA SER A 103 3.49 -18.13 22.85
C SER A 103 2.72 -18.41 21.56
N TRP A 104 2.59 -17.43 20.66
CA TRP A 104 1.94 -17.63 19.37
C TRP A 104 2.72 -18.56 18.45
N ILE A 105 4.06 -18.44 18.43
CA ILE A 105 4.98 -19.24 17.60
C ILE A 105 5.56 -20.45 18.34
N GLY A 106 5.43 -20.48 19.66
CA GLY A 106 5.93 -21.53 20.54
C GLY A 106 6.97 -20.99 21.51
N SER A 107 6.84 -21.34 22.79
CA SER A 107 7.73 -20.86 23.87
C SER A 107 8.82 -21.87 24.26
N THR A 108 9.06 -22.88 23.41
CA THR A 108 10.09 -23.90 23.61
C THR A 108 11.00 -23.90 22.39
N SER A 109 12.25 -23.51 22.59
CA SER A 109 13.29 -23.52 21.57
C SER A 109 14.30 -24.64 21.85
N ILE A 110 14.90 -25.17 20.79
CA ILE A 110 16.00 -26.12 20.89
C ILE A 110 17.27 -25.34 20.58
N GLU A 111 18.12 -25.17 21.59
CA GLU A 111 19.43 -24.56 21.41
C GLU A 111 20.44 -25.64 21.06
N PHE A 112 21.12 -25.48 19.93
CA PHE A 112 22.18 -26.38 19.48
C PHE A 112 23.54 -25.77 19.81
N ASP A 113 24.33 -26.49 20.59
CA ASP A 113 25.75 -26.19 20.75
C ASP A 113 26.50 -26.75 19.54
N LEU A 114 26.93 -25.85 18.67
CA LEU A 114 27.61 -26.19 17.42
C LEU A 114 28.98 -26.85 17.66
N ASP A 115 29.59 -26.66 18.83
CA ASP A 115 30.91 -27.20 19.17
C ASP A 115 30.82 -28.57 19.84
N SER A 116 29.71 -28.89 20.53
CA SER A 116 29.58 -30.14 21.30
C SER A 116 28.56 -31.14 20.79
N SER A 117 27.83 -30.84 19.69
CA SER A 117 26.72 -31.67 19.18
C SER A 117 25.62 -31.94 20.23
N ARG A 118 25.61 -31.20 21.34
CA ARG A 118 24.57 -31.26 22.37
C ARG A 118 23.47 -30.29 22.00
N HIS A 119 22.24 -30.68 22.32
CA HIS A 119 21.11 -29.77 22.29
C HIS A 119 20.50 -29.69 23.68
N ARG A 120 19.99 -28.51 24.03
CA ARG A 120 19.15 -28.34 25.23
C ARG A 120 17.81 -27.71 24.83
N MET A 121 16.75 -28.16 25.48
CA MET A 121 15.46 -27.49 25.39
C MET A 121 15.49 -26.27 26.32
N VAL A 122 15.27 -25.09 25.75
CA VAL A 122 15.12 -23.84 26.49
C VAL A 122 13.66 -23.46 26.48
N ARG A 123 13.10 -23.22 27.67
CA ARG A 123 11.75 -22.68 27.82
C ARG A 123 11.88 -21.19 28.08
N GLU A 124 11.40 -20.40 27.14
CA GLU A 124 11.36 -18.94 27.24
C GLU A 124 10.01 -18.49 27.84
N ASP A 125 9.97 -17.27 28.39
CA ASP A 125 8.72 -16.72 28.90
C ASP A 125 7.71 -16.57 27.74
N PRO A 126 6.55 -17.27 27.78
CA PRO A 126 5.54 -17.20 26.72
C PRO A 126 4.99 -15.80 26.45
N ASN A 127 5.12 -14.87 27.39
CA ASN A 127 4.66 -13.49 27.27
C ASN A 127 5.71 -12.55 26.68
N THR A 128 6.94 -13.04 26.43
CA THR A 128 8.00 -12.28 25.76
C THR A 128 7.47 -11.72 24.45
N GLN A 129 7.57 -10.41 24.26
CA GLN A 129 7.13 -9.77 23.02
C GLN A 129 8.16 -9.98 21.93
N VAL A 130 7.72 -10.56 20.81
CA VAL A 130 8.48 -10.69 19.57
C VAL A 130 7.79 -9.90 18.47
N THR A 131 8.52 -9.56 17.42
CA THR A 131 8.00 -8.72 16.33
C THR A 131 8.01 -9.48 15.01
N ALA A 132 6.85 -9.54 14.36
CA ALA A 132 6.74 -9.94 12.96
C ALA A 132 6.93 -8.71 12.06
N GLU A 133 7.82 -8.80 11.07
CA GLU A 133 8.02 -7.74 10.07
C GLU A 133 7.30 -8.08 8.76
N ARG A 134 6.63 -7.09 8.17
CA ARG A 134 5.97 -7.21 6.86
C ARG A 134 6.45 -6.13 5.91
N ASP A 135 6.77 -6.52 4.69
CA ASP A 135 6.99 -5.56 3.61
C ASP A 135 5.68 -4.86 3.27
N VAL A 136 5.75 -3.59 2.88
CA VAL A 136 4.58 -2.83 2.43
C VAL A 136 4.50 -2.90 0.90
N PRO A 137 3.47 -3.55 0.32
CA PRO A 137 3.27 -3.55 -1.12
C PRO A 137 3.19 -2.12 -1.70
N PRO A 138 3.79 -1.87 -2.89
CA PRO A 138 3.74 -0.56 -3.53
C PRO A 138 2.33 0.05 -3.67
N PRO A 139 1.27 -0.72 -4.03
CA PRO A 139 -0.08 -0.15 -4.13
C PRO A 139 -0.61 0.42 -2.81
N LEU A 140 -0.25 -0.18 -1.67
CA LEU A 140 -0.62 0.36 -0.35
C LEU A 140 0.11 1.67 -0.06
N ARG A 141 1.36 1.82 -0.51
CA ARG A 141 2.12 3.07 -0.36
C ARG A 141 1.57 4.20 -1.21
N SER A 142 1.09 3.88 -2.42
CA SER A 142 0.39 4.85 -3.27
C SER A 142 -0.86 5.38 -2.56
N TRP A 143 -1.72 4.48 -2.07
CA TRP A 143 -2.90 4.88 -1.30
C TRP A 143 -2.55 5.69 -0.05
N ALA A 144 -1.51 5.26 0.69
CA ALA A 144 -1.10 5.93 1.92
C ALA A 144 -0.57 7.34 1.67
N ALA A 145 0.24 7.53 0.63
CA ALA A 145 0.74 8.84 0.22
C ALA A 145 -0.39 9.78 -0.20
N GLU A 146 -1.35 9.26 -1.00
CA GLU A 146 -2.54 10.01 -1.40
C GLU A 146 -3.34 10.45 -0.18
N ARG A 147 -3.69 9.51 0.70
CA ARG A 147 -4.49 9.81 1.89
C ARG A 147 -3.80 10.82 2.81
N VAL A 148 -2.52 10.65 3.11
CA VAL A 148 -1.76 11.56 3.99
C VAL A 148 -1.79 13.01 3.47
N LEU A 149 -1.72 13.19 2.16
CA LEU A 149 -1.79 14.52 1.54
C LEU A 149 -3.20 15.11 1.53
N VAL A 150 -4.20 14.33 1.09
CA VAL A 150 -5.61 14.76 1.07
C VAL A 150 -6.08 15.15 2.48
N ARG A 151 -5.66 14.38 3.49
CA ARG A 151 -6.00 14.60 4.90
C ARG A 151 -5.08 15.63 5.59
N LYS A 152 -4.11 16.19 4.88
CA LYS A 152 -3.14 17.19 5.37
C LYS A 152 -2.37 16.73 6.62
N LEU A 153 -2.08 15.43 6.69
CA LEU A 153 -1.29 14.80 7.75
C LEU A 153 0.21 15.02 7.56
N ALA A 154 0.65 15.35 6.34
CA ALA A 154 2.02 15.75 6.04
C ALA A 154 2.07 16.77 4.91
N ALA A 155 3.17 17.53 4.83
CA ALA A 155 3.39 18.42 3.70
C ALA A 155 3.83 17.62 2.46
N PRO A 156 3.53 18.11 1.23
CA PRO A 156 4.05 17.51 0.01
C PRO A 156 5.57 17.30 0.04
N ALA A 157 6.32 18.27 0.57
CA ALA A 157 7.77 18.17 0.69
C ALA A 157 8.24 16.94 1.49
N ASP A 158 7.54 16.58 2.57
CA ASP A 158 7.86 15.42 3.40
C ASP A 158 7.61 14.11 2.65
N VAL A 159 6.50 14.03 1.91
CA VAL A 159 6.16 12.87 1.07
C VAL A 159 7.15 12.72 -0.08
N LEU A 160 7.59 13.82 -0.69
CA LEU A 160 8.62 13.80 -1.74
C LEU A 160 10.00 13.41 -1.18
N ALA A 161 10.35 13.87 0.02
CA ALA A 161 11.55 13.41 0.72
C ALA A 161 11.48 11.90 1.00
N ARG A 162 10.31 11.40 1.39
CA ARG A 162 10.08 9.97 1.58
C ARG A 162 10.28 9.17 0.30
N THR A 163 9.78 9.65 -0.83
CA THR A 163 9.99 9.00 -2.13
C THR A 163 11.48 8.77 -2.42
N ARG A 164 12.34 9.76 -2.13
CA ARG A 164 13.79 9.65 -2.36
C ARG A 164 14.49 8.68 -1.40
N ALA A 165 13.97 8.51 -0.19
CA ALA A 165 14.54 7.63 0.82
C ALA A 165 14.22 6.14 0.61
N LEU A 166 13.33 5.83 -0.33
CA LEU A 166 12.83 4.47 -0.58
C LEU A 166 13.51 3.81 -1.77
N PRO A 167 13.51 2.47 -1.84
CA PRO A 167 13.87 1.75 -3.06
C PRO A 167 13.07 2.27 -4.26
N PRO A 168 13.66 2.31 -5.47
CA PRO A 168 13.07 3.00 -6.62
C PRO A 168 11.60 2.63 -6.91
N ARG A 169 11.27 1.34 -6.88
CA ARG A 169 9.89 0.85 -7.11
C ARG A 169 8.89 1.34 -6.06
N GLU A 170 9.32 1.38 -4.79
CA GLU A 170 8.48 1.83 -3.68
C GLU A 170 8.33 3.36 -3.69
N GLY A 171 9.42 4.08 -3.97
CA GLY A 171 9.39 5.53 -4.14
C GLY A 171 8.48 5.96 -5.30
N ALA A 172 8.52 5.25 -6.43
CA ALA A 172 7.62 5.51 -7.55
C ALA A 172 6.15 5.38 -7.16
N ALA A 173 5.79 4.40 -6.34
CA ALA A 173 4.42 4.26 -5.87
C ALA A 173 3.99 5.39 -4.92
N VAL A 174 4.88 5.85 -4.05
CA VAL A 174 4.62 7.05 -3.22
C VAL A 174 4.41 8.29 -4.10
N ALA A 175 5.24 8.49 -5.14
CA ALA A 175 5.06 9.58 -6.11
C ALA A 175 3.73 9.47 -6.88
N THR A 176 3.34 8.28 -7.32
CA THR A 176 2.02 8.06 -7.94
C THR A 176 0.89 8.46 -7.00
N GLY A 177 0.94 8.04 -5.73
CA GLY A 177 -0.03 8.46 -4.72
C GLY A 177 -0.07 9.97 -4.51
N ALA A 178 1.09 10.62 -4.51
CA ALA A 178 1.17 12.07 -4.39
C ALA A 178 0.53 12.80 -5.58
N VAL A 179 0.71 12.28 -6.80
CA VAL A 179 0.04 12.81 -8.01
C VAL A 179 -1.47 12.59 -7.95
N ASN A 180 -1.94 11.46 -7.43
CA ASN A 180 -3.38 11.20 -7.30
C ASN A 180 -4.07 12.24 -6.41
N ALA A 181 -3.39 12.71 -5.36
CA ALA A 181 -3.89 13.73 -4.45
C ALA A 181 -3.89 15.16 -5.02
N ALA A 182 -3.38 15.38 -6.24
CA ALA A 182 -3.07 16.73 -6.73
C ALA A 182 -4.28 17.68 -6.82
N ASP A 183 -5.49 17.19 -7.08
CA ASP A 183 -6.70 18.05 -7.14
C ASP A 183 -7.15 18.55 -5.75
N GLU A 184 -6.69 17.91 -4.68
CA GLU A 184 -7.00 18.28 -3.29
C GLU A 184 -5.93 19.20 -2.68
N LEU A 185 -4.85 19.45 -3.42
CA LEU A 185 -3.75 20.34 -3.04
C LEU A 185 -3.97 21.74 -3.59
N ASP A 186 -3.28 22.73 -3.00
CA ASP A 186 -3.21 24.04 -3.64
C ASP A 186 -2.40 23.98 -4.95
N ALA A 187 -2.59 24.98 -5.82
CA ALA A 187 -2.03 24.96 -7.18
C ALA A 187 -0.49 24.94 -7.23
N GLU A 188 0.20 25.41 -6.18
CA GLU A 188 1.66 25.38 -6.11
C GLU A 188 2.12 23.96 -5.72
N GLN A 189 1.49 23.40 -4.69
CA GLN A 189 1.75 22.04 -4.21
C GLN A 189 1.41 20.98 -5.26
N ALA A 190 0.28 21.12 -5.95
CA ALA A 190 -0.15 20.24 -7.04
C ALA A 190 0.90 20.20 -8.17
N ARG A 191 1.37 21.38 -8.60
CA ARG A 191 2.46 21.46 -9.59
C ARG A 191 3.74 20.83 -9.08
N MET A 192 4.12 21.10 -7.83
CA MET A 192 5.33 20.51 -7.23
C MET A 192 5.33 18.99 -7.30
N VAL A 193 4.22 18.32 -6.94
CA VAL A 193 4.16 16.85 -6.94
C VAL A 193 4.15 16.28 -8.36
N VAL A 194 3.48 16.94 -9.32
CA VAL A 194 3.46 16.53 -10.74
C VAL A 194 4.84 16.69 -11.38
N GLU A 195 5.50 17.83 -11.23
CA GLU A 195 6.86 18.05 -11.76
C GLU A 195 7.86 17.07 -11.18
N PHE A 196 7.76 16.79 -9.87
CA PHE A 196 8.61 15.80 -9.23
C PHE A 196 8.42 14.41 -9.84
N ALA A 197 7.17 14.00 -10.07
CA ALA A 197 6.87 12.69 -10.64
C ALA A 197 7.32 12.56 -12.10
N LEU A 198 7.24 13.63 -12.91
CA LEU A 198 7.76 13.70 -14.29
C LEU A 198 9.28 13.50 -14.36
N GLN A 199 10.02 14.01 -13.38
CA GLN A 199 11.48 13.86 -13.29
C GLN A 199 11.90 12.46 -12.77
N GLY A 200 10.94 11.64 -12.34
CA GLY A 200 11.21 10.32 -11.77
C GLY A 200 11.72 9.31 -12.80
N ASN A 201 12.57 8.37 -12.36
CA ASN A 201 13.11 7.32 -13.23
C ASN A 201 12.10 6.21 -13.59
N HIS A 202 10.95 6.15 -12.92
CA HIS A 202 9.95 5.10 -13.13
C HIS A 202 8.79 5.54 -14.02
N GLY A 203 8.47 4.71 -15.01
CA GLY A 203 7.38 4.98 -15.96
C GLY A 203 6.01 5.14 -15.28
N THR A 204 5.69 4.39 -14.22
CA THR A 204 4.39 4.49 -13.56
C THR A 204 4.12 5.87 -12.94
N SER A 205 5.10 6.49 -12.30
CA SER A 205 4.92 7.84 -11.73
C SER A 205 4.89 8.91 -12.81
N ARG A 206 5.73 8.78 -13.86
CA ARG A 206 5.70 9.70 -15.00
C ARG A 206 4.38 9.64 -15.75
N LYS A 207 3.87 8.44 -16.03
CA LYS A 207 2.57 8.24 -16.67
C LYS A 207 1.44 8.89 -15.88
N ALA A 208 1.36 8.64 -14.57
CA ALA A 208 0.36 9.28 -13.70
C ALA A 208 0.45 10.82 -13.74
N ALA A 209 1.67 11.37 -13.77
CA ALA A 209 1.89 12.81 -13.87
C ALA A 209 1.46 13.39 -15.22
N LEU A 210 1.70 12.68 -16.32
CA LEU A 210 1.24 13.08 -17.66
C LEU A 210 -0.29 13.00 -17.79
N GLU A 211 -0.91 11.93 -17.26
CA GLU A 211 -2.37 11.81 -17.17
C GLU A 211 -2.96 12.99 -16.37
N ARG A 212 -2.28 13.40 -15.29
CA ARG A 212 -2.67 14.57 -14.50
C ARG A 212 -2.58 15.87 -15.30
N LEU A 213 -1.47 16.12 -16.02
CA LEU A 213 -1.35 17.28 -16.90
C LEU A 213 -2.47 17.34 -17.95
N ALA A 214 -2.75 16.21 -18.60
CA ALA A 214 -3.83 16.12 -19.59
C ALA A 214 -5.19 16.45 -18.95
N SER A 215 -5.47 15.97 -17.74
CA SER A 215 -6.71 16.27 -17.01
C SER A 215 -6.86 17.75 -16.63
N TRP A 216 -5.76 18.48 -16.50
CA TRP A 216 -5.75 19.94 -16.28
C TRP A 216 -5.88 20.75 -17.57
N GLY A 217 -6.06 20.10 -18.72
CA GLY A 217 -6.11 20.74 -20.03
C GLY A 217 -4.74 21.04 -20.64
N GLU A 218 -3.64 20.61 -20.01
CA GLU A 218 -2.28 20.74 -20.55
C GLU A 218 -1.93 19.60 -21.52
N VAL A 219 -2.87 19.24 -22.41
CA VAL A 219 -2.76 18.07 -23.31
C VAL A 219 -1.53 18.18 -24.23
N GLU A 220 -1.31 19.34 -24.85
CA GLU A 220 -0.17 19.57 -25.74
C GLU A 220 1.18 19.36 -25.02
N ARG A 221 1.26 19.81 -23.76
CA ARG A 221 2.43 19.63 -22.92
C ARG A 221 2.63 18.17 -22.54
N ALA A 222 1.55 17.49 -22.14
CA ALA A 222 1.58 16.06 -21.82
C ALA A 222 2.02 15.23 -23.03
N GLU A 223 1.53 15.55 -24.23
CA GLU A 223 1.95 14.90 -25.48
C GLU A 223 3.43 15.13 -25.79
N ALA A 224 3.91 16.37 -25.71
CA ALA A 224 5.30 16.70 -25.99
C ALA A 224 6.25 15.94 -25.04
N LEU A 225 5.94 15.94 -23.74
CA LEU A 225 6.70 15.20 -22.74
C LEU A 225 6.64 13.68 -22.95
N ALA A 226 5.46 13.15 -23.30
CA ALA A 226 5.30 11.73 -23.56
C ALA A 226 6.08 11.26 -24.80
N ALA A 227 6.18 12.09 -25.85
CA ALA A 227 6.93 11.77 -27.07
C ALA A 227 8.44 11.57 -26.83
N ASP A 228 9.00 12.33 -25.89
CA ASP A 228 10.41 12.29 -25.50
C ASP A 228 10.69 11.29 -24.34
N ASP A 229 9.67 10.59 -23.84
CA ASP A 229 9.84 9.66 -22.72
C ASP A 229 10.68 8.43 -23.14
N ALA A 230 11.53 7.94 -22.23
CA ALA A 230 12.33 6.74 -22.46
C ALA A 230 11.48 5.45 -22.58
N ASP A 231 10.30 5.42 -21.96
CA ASP A 231 9.38 4.28 -21.97
C ASP A 231 8.50 4.26 -23.24
N ALA A 232 8.58 3.17 -23.99
CA ALA A 232 7.81 3.00 -25.23
C ALA A 232 6.29 3.02 -25.00
N THR A 233 5.83 2.54 -23.85
CA THR A 233 4.40 2.49 -23.51
C THR A 233 3.85 3.89 -23.22
N ILE A 234 4.68 4.79 -22.66
CA ILE A 234 4.32 6.20 -22.45
C ILE A 234 4.29 6.93 -23.80
N ARG A 235 5.28 6.68 -24.68
CA ARG A 235 5.27 7.24 -26.04
C ARG A 235 4.06 6.77 -26.85
N GLU A 236 3.61 5.54 -26.66
CA GLU A 236 2.39 5.02 -27.28
C GLU A 236 1.14 5.71 -26.75
N TRP A 237 0.98 5.76 -25.44
CA TRP A 237 -0.11 6.48 -24.80
C TRP A 237 -0.20 7.96 -25.24
N GLY A 238 0.93 8.65 -25.36
CA GLY A 238 0.97 10.03 -25.85
C GLY A 238 0.51 10.20 -27.30
N ARG A 239 0.66 9.17 -28.15
CA ARG A 239 0.12 9.19 -29.52
C ARG A 239 -1.39 9.00 -29.52
N ASP A 240 -1.92 8.18 -28.63
CA ASP A 240 -3.36 7.91 -28.54
C ASP A 240 -4.12 9.16 -28.06
N LEU A 241 -3.56 9.92 -27.11
CA LEU A 241 -4.12 11.21 -26.68
C LEU A 241 -4.38 12.18 -27.84
N ARG A 242 -3.46 12.21 -28.81
CA ARG A 242 -3.58 13.05 -30.01
C ARG A 242 -4.73 12.62 -30.90
N THR A 243 -4.99 11.32 -30.97
CA THR A 243 -6.07 10.77 -31.80
C THR A 243 -7.45 10.94 -31.16
N GLU A 244 -7.51 11.04 -29.84
CA GLU A 244 -8.76 11.23 -29.09
C GLU A 244 -9.17 12.70 -28.93
N SER A 245 -8.24 13.65 -29.08
CA SER A 245 -8.57 15.09 -29.14
C SER A 245 -9.29 15.37 -30.45
N PRO A 246 -10.63 15.57 -30.47
CA PRO A 246 -11.31 15.88 -31.70
C PRO A 246 -10.80 17.25 -32.15
N THR A 247 -10.39 17.32 -33.40
CA THR A 247 -10.04 18.55 -34.09
C THR A 247 -11.18 19.54 -33.87
N GLN A 248 -11.02 20.50 -32.94
CA GLN A 248 -11.81 21.73 -32.91
C GLN A 248 -11.40 22.55 -34.14
N GLY A 249 -11.83 22.07 -35.31
CA GLY A 249 -11.49 22.62 -36.61
C GLY A 249 -12.74 22.66 -37.47
N GLY A 250 -13.42 23.80 -37.42
CA GLY A 250 -14.22 24.35 -38.51
C GLY A 250 -15.43 23.54 -38.96
N LEU A 251 -16.60 23.80 -38.34
CA LEU A 251 -17.88 23.59 -39.02
C LEU A 251 -18.94 24.59 -38.54
N PHE A 252 -18.64 25.88 -38.71
CA PHE A 252 -19.66 26.93 -38.86
C PHE A 252 -19.13 27.92 -39.88
N ASP A 253 -19.25 27.54 -41.15
CA ASP A 253 -19.50 28.45 -42.28
C ASP A 253 -21.01 28.45 -42.55
#